data_AF-A0A821TK76-F1
#
_entry.id   AF-A0A821TK76-F1
#
_cell.length_a   1.000
_cell.length_b   1.000
_cell.length_c   1.000
_cell.angle_alpha   90.00
_cell.angle_beta   90.00
_cell.angle_gamma   90.00
#
_symmetry.space_group_name_H-M   'P 1'
#
loop_
_entity.id
_entity.type
_entity.pdbx_description
1 polymer ?
#
loop_
_entity_poly.entity_id
_entity_poly.type
_entity_poly.pdbx_seq_one_letter_code
_entity_poly.pdbx_strand_id
1 'polypeptide(L)'
;MKNISVSKEIVASEYLNLLYLLYCGEYNIVTPGPFKQGTYLSTTTCQVCSYASHNYEPFICLTLPIPSTNQCTLEDCFKHFNQDEYLINDSRWFCPRCQRLCNGRKRLEIYKLPKILIIQLKR
;
A
#
# COMPACT_ATOMS: atom_id res chain seq x y z
N MET A 1 18.62 -10.39 -17.52
CA MET A 1 17.23 -10.48 -17.02
C MET A 1 16.32 -10.55 -18.23
N LYS A 2 15.50 -11.60 -18.38
CA LYS A 2 14.65 -11.76 -19.58
C LYS A 2 13.58 -10.68 -19.57
N ASN A 3 13.60 -9.80 -20.56
CA ASN A 3 12.52 -8.84 -20.81
C ASN A 3 11.27 -9.62 -21.22
N ILE A 4 10.32 -9.75 -20.30
CA ILE A 4 8.97 -10.20 -20.63
C ILE A 4 8.25 -8.97 -21.16
N SER A 5 8.25 -8.80 -22.48
CA SER A 5 7.44 -7.81 -23.17
C SER A 5 5.99 -8.28 -23.18
N VAL A 6 5.29 -8.14 -22.05
CA VAL A 6 3.82 -8.18 -22.07
C VAL A 6 3.36 -6.91 -22.77
N SER A 7 2.50 -7.02 -23.78
CA SER A 7 2.01 -5.84 -24.49
C SER A 7 1.22 -4.95 -23.51
N LYS A 8 1.45 -3.64 -23.59
CA LYS A 8 0.85 -2.66 -22.68
C LYS A 8 -0.68 -2.71 -22.71
N GLU A 9 -1.23 -3.08 -23.86
CA GLU A 9 -2.66 -3.23 -24.11
C GLU A 9 -3.27 -4.41 -23.34
N ILE A 10 -2.54 -5.53 -23.20
CA ILE A 10 -3.01 -6.70 -22.44
C ILE A 10 -3.03 -6.39 -20.95
N VAL A 11 -1.98 -5.74 -20.43
CA VAL A 11 -1.95 -5.34 -19.01
C VAL A 11 -3.06 -4.35 -18.69
N ALA A 12 -3.31 -3.39 -19.58
CA ALA A 12 -4.38 -2.42 -19.41
C ALA A 12 -5.77 -3.09 -19.43
N SER A 13 -6.03 -4.03 -20.34
CA SER A 13 -7.33 -4.71 -20.42
C SER A 13 -7.57 -5.64 -19.24
N GLU A 14 -6.55 -6.40 -18.79
CA GLU A 14 -6.66 -7.25 -17.60
C GLU A 14 -6.84 -6.41 -16.32
N TYR A 15 -6.16 -5.27 -16.22
CA TYR A 15 -6.36 -4.33 -15.11
C TYR A 15 -7.76 -3.73 -15.11
N LEU A 16 -8.29 -3.34 -16.28
CA LEU A 16 -9.65 -2.79 -16.40
C LEU A 16 -10.71 -3.84 -16.03
N ASN A 17 -10.52 -5.08 -16.46
CA ASN A 17 -11.39 -6.21 -16.08
C ASN A 17 -11.33 -6.46 -14.57
N LEU A 18 -10.14 -6.42 -13.97
CA LEU A 18 -9.97 -6.63 -12.54
C LEU A 18 -10.60 -5.49 -11.72
N LEU A 19 -10.46 -4.23 -12.17
CA LEU A 19 -11.17 -3.09 -11.61
C LEU A 19 -12.69 -3.22 -11.73
N TYR A 20 -13.18 -3.66 -12.89
CA TYR A 20 -14.62 -3.87 -13.12
C TYR A 20 -15.18 -4.91 -12.15
N LEU A 21 -14.51 -6.06 -11.98
CA LEU A 21 -14.91 -7.10 -11.03
C LEU A 21 -14.91 -6.60 -9.58
N LEU A 22 -13.94 -5.77 -9.18
CA LEU A 22 -13.92 -5.13 -7.87
C LEU A 22 -15.10 -4.16 -7.67
N TYR A 23 -15.43 -3.37 -8.68
CA TYR A 23 -16.53 -2.39 -8.63
C TYR A 23 -17.91 -3.02 -8.63
N CYS A 24 -18.08 -4.17 -9.29
CA CYS A 24 -19.36 -4.89 -9.34
C CYS A 24 -19.75 -5.58 -8.02
N GLY A 25 -18.89 -5.57 -7.00
CA GLY A 25 -19.22 -6.09 -5.67
C GLY A 25 -19.46 -7.61 -5.61
N GLU A 26 -19.07 -8.35 -6.65
CA GLU A 26 -19.08 -9.81 -6.65
C GLU A 26 -17.91 -10.32 -5.79
N TYR A 27 -18.08 -10.31 -4.46
CA TYR A 27 -17.09 -10.85 -3.54
C TYR A 27 -17.04 -12.38 -3.65
N ASN A 28 -16.14 -12.86 -4.50
CA ASN A 28 -15.29 -14.05 -4.35
C ASN A 28 -14.23 -14.00 -5.46
N ILE A 29 -13.41 -12.95 -5.50
CA ILE A 29 -12.27 -12.90 -6.43
C ILE A 29 -11.22 -13.89 -5.94
N VAL A 30 -11.33 -15.14 -6.38
CA VAL A 30 -10.16 -15.97 -6.65
C VAL A 30 -9.50 -15.26 -7.82
N THR A 31 -8.42 -14.49 -7.61
CA THR A 31 -7.71 -13.82 -8.71
C THR A 31 -7.30 -14.89 -9.73
N PRO A 32 -7.97 -15.03 -10.89
CA PRO A 32 -7.65 -16.10 -11.82
C PRO A 32 -6.40 -15.67 -12.58
N GLY A 33 -5.34 -16.47 -12.56
CA GLY A 33 -4.15 -16.24 -13.40
C GLY A 33 -2.89 -15.71 -12.67
N PRO A 34 -1.91 -15.14 -13.40
CA PRO A 34 -0.55 -14.86 -12.90
C PRO A 34 -0.47 -13.71 -11.87
N PHE A 35 -1.55 -12.96 -11.67
CA PHE A 35 -1.64 -11.80 -10.78
C PHE A 35 -1.80 -12.24 -9.32
N LYS A 36 -0.69 -12.67 -8.72
CA LYS A 36 -0.62 -12.81 -7.26
C LYS A 36 -0.59 -11.42 -6.63
N GLN A 37 -1.43 -11.19 -5.62
CA GLN A 37 -1.42 -9.94 -4.84
C GLN A 37 -0.11 -9.77 -4.05
N GLY A 38 0.28 -8.51 -3.88
CA GLY A 38 1.27 -8.10 -2.89
C GLY A 38 0.67 -7.99 -1.50
N THR A 39 1.49 -7.66 -0.51
CA THR A 39 1.04 -7.46 0.87
C THR A 39 1.81 -6.29 1.50
N TYR A 40 1.08 -5.36 2.10
CA TYR A 40 1.61 -4.33 2.97
C TYR A 40 1.76 -4.85 4.40
N LEU A 41 2.72 -4.30 5.13
CA LEU A 41 2.76 -4.34 6.58
C LEU A 41 2.54 -2.91 7.09
N SER A 42 1.41 -2.67 7.75
CA SER A 42 1.19 -1.44 8.52
C SER A 42 1.56 -1.67 9.98
N THR A 43 2.54 -0.93 10.47
CA THR A 43 2.97 -0.98 11.86
C THR A 43 2.57 0.32 12.55
N THR A 44 1.73 0.25 13.58
CA THR A 44 1.37 1.39 14.43
C THR A 44 1.98 1.22 15.82
N THR A 45 2.86 2.14 16.20
CA THR A 45 3.60 2.11 17.47
C THR A 45 3.12 3.21 18.42
N CYS A 46 2.76 2.84 19.65
CA CYS A 46 2.47 3.78 20.72
C CYS A 46 3.72 4.57 21.10
N GLN A 47 3.65 5.90 21.14
CA GLN A 47 4.77 6.74 21.59
C GLN A 47 4.87 6.88 23.12
N VAL A 48 3.97 6.23 23.87
CA VAL A 48 3.97 6.26 25.35
C VAL A 48 4.51 4.96 25.95
N CYS A 49 4.00 3.81 25.50
CA CYS A 49 4.37 2.49 26.05
C CYS A 49 5.13 1.61 25.06
N SER A 50 5.47 2.12 23.87
CA SER A 50 6.18 1.40 22.81
C SER A 50 5.50 0.14 22.28
N TYR A 51 4.24 -0.13 22.65
CA TYR A 51 3.46 -1.22 22.07
C TYR A 51 3.28 -1.01 20.56
N ALA A 52 3.58 -2.05 19.78
CA ALA A 52 3.43 -2.07 18.33
C ALA A 52 2.29 -3.00 17.92
N SER A 53 1.42 -2.51 17.04
CA SER A 53 0.39 -3.27 16.36
C SER A 53 0.79 -3.45 14.90
N HIS A 54 0.68 -4.68 14.40
CA HIS A 54 1.04 -5.04 13.02
C HIS A 54 -0.21 -5.49 12.27
N ASN A 55 -0.43 -4.95 11.07
CA ASN A 55 -1.52 -5.34 10.19
C ASN A 55 -0.98 -5.71 8.80
N TYR A 56 -1.42 -6.85 8.26
CA TYR A 56 -1.05 -7.30 6.92
C TYR A 56 -2.21 -7.08 5.96
N GLU A 57 -2.01 -6.24 4.96
CA GLU A 57 -3.07 -5.83 4.04
C GLU A 57 -2.70 -6.22 2.60
N PRO A 58 -3.53 -7.01 1.89
CA PRO A 58 -3.24 -7.35 0.50
C PRO A 58 -3.36 -6.12 -0.41
N PHE A 59 -2.53 -6.07 -1.46
CA PHE A 59 -2.66 -5.05 -2.51
C PHE A 59 -2.46 -5.62 -3.90
N ILE A 60 -3.20 -5.06 -4.86
CA ILE A 60 -3.07 -5.40 -6.29
C ILE A 60 -2.38 -4.26 -7.03
N CYS A 61 -2.65 -3.01 -6.62
CA CYS A 61 -2.02 -1.81 -7.12
C CYS A 61 -1.29 -1.10 -5.98
N LEU A 62 -0.02 -0.77 -6.20
CA LEU A 62 0.77 0.05 -5.29
C LEU A 62 0.52 1.52 -5.62
N THR A 63 -0.07 2.24 -4.69
CA THR A 63 -0.31 3.66 -4.87
C THR A 63 0.78 4.49 -4.21
N LEU A 64 1.57 5.21 -5.00
CA LEU A 64 2.66 6.05 -4.52
C LEU A 64 2.26 7.54 -4.53
N PRO A 65 2.49 8.28 -3.43
CA PRO A 65 2.36 9.72 -3.43
C PRO A 65 3.47 10.37 -4.26
N ILE A 66 3.12 11.42 -5.03
CA ILE A 66 4.11 12.22 -5.74
C ILE A 66 4.57 13.35 -4.79
N PRO A 67 5.87 13.43 -4.45
CA PRO A 67 6.38 14.54 -3.64
C PRO A 67 6.24 15.86 -4.42
N SER A 68 5.97 16.97 -3.71
CA SER A 68 5.66 18.28 -4.28
C SER A 68 6.83 19.01 -4.97
N THR A 69 7.87 18.29 -5.38
CA THR A 69 9.04 18.86 -6.07
C THR A 69 8.80 18.89 -7.59
N ASN A 70 9.25 19.95 -8.26
CA ASN A 70 9.09 20.13 -9.72
C ASN A 70 9.71 18.97 -10.54
N GLN A 71 10.65 18.24 -9.96
CA GLN A 71 11.25 17.03 -10.52
C GLN A 71 11.39 16.01 -9.39
N CYS A 72 10.87 14.80 -9.58
CA CYS A 72 11.07 13.69 -8.67
C CYS A 72 11.24 12.39 -9.45
N THR A 73 11.99 11.46 -8.86
CA THR A 73 12.17 10.11 -9.40
C THR A 73 11.15 9.14 -8.78
N LEU A 74 11.03 7.94 -9.36
CA LEU A 74 10.20 6.89 -8.76
C LEU A 74 10.76 6.49 -7.39
N GLU A 75 12.07 6.46 -7.25
CA GLU A 75 12.78 6.23 -5.99
C GLU A 75 12.37 7.25 -4.93
N ASP A 76 12.21 8.52 -5.29
CA ASP A 76 11.75 9.55 -4.35
C ASP A 76 10.30 9.33 -3.92
N CYS A 77 9.44 8.85 -4.82
CA CYS A 77 8.07 8.45 -4.49
C CYS A 77 8.06 7.27 -3.49
N PHE A 78 8.93 6.29 -3.66
CA PHE A 78 9.11 5.18 -2.71
C PHE A 78 9.68 5.62 -1.36
N LYS A 79 10.65 6.55 -1.36
CA LYS A 79 11.16 7.13 -0.12
C LYS A 79 10.04 7.84 0.65
N HIS A 80 9.20 8.60 -0.07
CA HIS A 80 8.08 9.30 0.54
C HIS A 80 7.00 8.34 1.05
N PHE A 81 6.68 7.29 0.29
CA PHE A 81 5.75 6.22 0.70
C PHE A 81 6.14 5.54 2.02
N ASN A 82 7.43 5.29 2.25
CA ASN A 82 7.93 4.64 3.46
C ASN A 82 8.13 5.59 4.66
N GLN A 83 7.69 6.85 4.58
CA GLN A 83 7.84 7.79 5.69
C GLN A 83 6.91 7.46 6.86
N ASP A 84 7.37 7.80 8.06
CA ASP A 84 6.57 7.69 9.27
C ASP A 84 5.45 8.74 9.27
N GLU A 85 4.22 8.28 9.41
CA GLU A 85 3.05 9.10 9.68
C GLU A 85 2.90 9.24 11.21
N TYR A 86 2.91 10.47 11.72
CA TYR A 86 2.72 10.74 13.14
C TYR A 86 1.24 11.01 13.43
N LEU A 87 0.65 10.09 14.20
CA LEU A 87 -0.74 10.12 14.64
C LEU A 87 -0.87 10.99 15.89
N ILE A 88 -1.05 12.30 15.70
CA ILE A 88 -1.11 13.32 16.76
C ILE A 88 -2.43 14.10 16.71
N ASN A 89 -2.70 14.91 17.74
CA ASN A 89 -3.90 15.75 17.85
C ASN A 89 -5.20 14.94 17.65
N ASP A 90 -5.98 15.25 16.62
CA ASP A 90 -7.27 14.59 16.33
C ASP A 90 -7.09 13.22 15.66
N SER A 91 -5.90 12.94 15.12
CA SER A 91 -5.55 11.67 14.48
C SER A 91 -4.91 10.65 15.44
N ARG A 92 -4.96 10.90 16.76
CA ARG A 92 -4.36 10.01 17.78
C ARG A 92 -4.94 8.60 17.70
N TRP A 93 -4.11 7.63 18.04
CA TRP A 93 -4.47 6.21 18.01
C TRP A 93 -4.84 5.70 19.41
N PHE A 94 -5.87 4.87 19.49
CA PHE A 94 -6.23 4.19 20.73
C PHE A 94 -5.26 3.03 21.00
N CYS A 95 -4.43 3.18 22.03
CA CYS A 95 -3.49 2.13 22.41
C CYS A 95 -4.18 1.10 23.32
N PRO A 96 -4.21 -0.20 22.97
CA PRO A 96 -4.86 -1.23 23.79
C PRO A 96 -4.13 -1.51 25.10
N ARG A 97 -2.82 -1.21 25.19
CA ARG A 97 -2.06 -1.32 26.46
C ARG A 97 -2.27 -0.14 27.39
N CYS A 98 -2.32 1.09 26.86
CA CYS A 98 -2.57 2.29 27.67
C CYS A 98 -4.06 2.51 27.96
N GLN A 99 -4.94 1.84 27.19
CA GLN A 99 -6.40 2.00 27.21
C GLN A 99 -6.87 3.45 27.04
N ARG A 100 -6.15 4.23 26.21
CA ARG A 100 -6.47 5.64 25.92
C ARG A 100 -5.91 6.08 24.57
N LEU A 101 -6.42 7.20 24.06
CA LEU A 101 -5.84 7.88 22.91
C LEU A 101 -4.42 8.36 23.24
N CYS A 102 -3.47 7.96 22.41
CA CYS A 102 -2.05 8.25 22.53
C CYS A 102 -1.51 8.73 21.19
N ASN A 103 -0.43 9.49 21.24
CA ASN A 103 0.35 9.76 20.04
C ASN A 103 0.89 8.42 19.51
N GLY A 104 0.73 8.22 18.20
CA GLY A 104 1.17 7.02 17.50
C GLY A 104 2.16 7.37 16.40
N ARG A 105 2.94 6.38 16.01
CA ARG A 105 3.74 6.41 14.78
C ARG A 105 3.30 5.26 13.90
N LYS A 106 2.76 5.57 12.73
CA LYS A 106 2.32 4.59 11.74
C LYS A 106 3.34 4.56 10.61
N ARG A 107 3.75 3.35 10.24
CA ARG A 107 4.63 3.10 9.09
C ARG A 107 3.94 2.09 8.18
N LEU A 108 4.02 2.31 6.88
CA LEU A 108 3.54 1.38 5.86
C LEU A 108 4.72 0.88 5.05
N GLU A 109 4.84 -0.44 4.92
CA GLU A 109 5.95 -1.10 4.23
C GLU A 109 5.43 -2.15 3.25
N ILE A 110 6.20 -2.46 2.22
CA ILE A 110 5.90 -3.58 1.32
C ILE A 110 6.48 -4.84 1.94
N TYR A 111 5.62 -5.71 2.49
CA TYR A 111 6.01 -6.99 3.06
C TYR A 111 6.29 -8.04 1.98
N LYS A 112 5.45 -8.06 0.93
CA LYS A 112 5.57 -9.00 -0.18
C LYS A 112 5.20 -8.33 -1.51
N LEU A 113 6.06 -8.50 -2.50
CA LEU A 113 5.79 -8.03 -3.86
C LEU A 113 5.01 -9.06 -4.68
N PRO A 114 4.08 -8.60 -5.55
CA PRO A 114 3.45 -9.43 -6.56
C PRO A 114 4.45 -9.80 -7.67
N LYS A 115 4.12 -10.79 -8.50
CA LYS A 115 4.94 -11.13 -9.69
C LYS A 115 4.93 -10.01 -10.74
N ILE A 116 3.81 -9.31 -10.86
CA ILE A 116 3.62 -8.15 -11.72
C ILE A 116 3.20 -7.01 -10.79
N LEU A 117 4.01 -5.95 -10.71
CA LEU A 117 3.74 -4.79 -9.87
C LEU A 117 3.08 -3.70 -10.71
N ILE A 118 1.86 -3.34 -10.35
CA ILE A 118 1.16 -2.19 -10.90
C ILE A 118 1.37 -1.01 -9.96
N ILE A 119 1.85 0.12 -10.49
CA ILE A 119 2.09 1.34 -9.72
C ILE A 119 1.16 2.44 -10.22
N GLN A 120 0.35 2.98 -9.32
CA GLN A 120 -0.44 4.20 -9.54
C GLN A 120 0.22 5.38 -8.83
N LEU A 121 0.51 6.44 -9.57
CA LEU A 121 1.01 7.69 -8.98
C LEU A 121 -0.18 8.59 -8.64
N LYS A 122 -0.29 8.99 -7.37
CA LYS A 122 -1.27 9.99 -6.90
C LYS A 122 -0.76 11.40 -7.27
N ARG A 123 -1.32 11.95 -8.35
CA ARG A 123 -1.19 13.37 -8.71
C ARG A 123 -2.12 14.24 -7.88
#